data_AF-A0A847GCX8-F1
#
_entry.id   AF-A0A847GCX8-F1
#
_cell.length_a   1.000
_cell.length_b   1.000
_cell.length_c   1.000
_cell.angle_alpha   90.00
_cell.angle_beta   90.00
_cell.angle_gamma   90.00
#
_symmetry.space_group_name_H-M   'P 1'
#
loop_
_entity.id
_entity.type
_entity.pdbx_description
1 polymer ?
#
loop_
_entity_poly.entity_id
_entity_poly.type
_entity_poly.pdbx_seq_one_letter_code
_entity_poly.pdbx_strand_id
1 'polypeptide(L)'
;MVSCRLFLDALLLSSMAFAAVSPWEAAEERAMEANRAVVYCLNYANGWLAHADPASGLLPRRLNQDLFWNAKDCAADNFPFLLLTAHMTGQHHLKNAALRLLEQERALCMRVDSLPDTYHFDRQGFADGPPKMDEVVFGAAEYAKDGLMPAVEWLGPGPWLDRMVEMVDDIWKHALVDTPHGPLPSPVL
;
A
#
# COMPACT_ATOMS: atom_id res chain seq x y z
N MET A 1 -37.79 -3.10 -77.10
CA MET A 1 -36.33 -3.03 -76.83
C MET A 1 -36.15 -2.59 -75.38
N VAL A 2 -35.25 -3.28 -74.67
CA VAL A 2 -35.24 -3.51 -73.22
C VAL A 2 -34.97 -2.24 -72.39
N SER A 3 -35.66 -2.20 -71.25
CA SER A 3 -35.74 -1.11 -70.30
C SER A 3 -34.52 -1.02 -69.40
N CYS A 4 -34.08 0.22 -69.21
CA CYS A 4 -33.28 0.72 -68.10
C CYS A 4 -33.92 0.33 -66.75
N ARG A 5 -33.13 -0.26 -65.84
CA ARG A 5 -33.26 -0.36 -64.37
C ARG A 5 -32.61 -1.67 -63.93
N LEU A 6 -31.50 -1.59 -63.22
CA LEU A 6 -31.02 -2.51 -62.17
C LEU A 6 -29.58 -2.10 -61.81
N PHE A 7 -29.44 -0.85 -61.36
CA PHE A 7 -28.33 -0.39 -60.53
C PHE A 7 -29.00 0.10 -59.26
N LEU A 8 -29.22 -0.79 -58.30
CA LEU A 8 -29.53 -0.52 -56.89
C LEU A 8 -29.76 -1.91 -56.25
N ASP A 9 -29.45 -2.06 -54.96
CA ASP A 9 -29.83 -3.20 -54.09
C ASP A 9 -28.81 -4.29 -53.76
N ALA A 10 -27.51 -3.97 -53.66
CA ALA A 10 -26.58 -4.86 -52.94
C ALA A 10 -25.44 -4.15 -52.18
N LEU A 11 -25.67 -2.93 -51.72
CA LEU A 11 -24.86 -2.31 -50.66
C LEU A 11 -25.78 -1.89 -49.50
N LEU A 12 -26.43 -2.88 -48.90
CA LEU A 12 -26.87 -2.76 -47.52
C LEU A 12 -25.60 -2.75 -46.66
N LEU A 13 -25.02 -1.56 -46.54
CA LEU A 13 -24.22 -1.15 -45.40
C LEU A 13 -25.00 -1.54 -44.15
N SER A 14 -24.66 -2.70 -43.58
CA SER A 14 -24.94 -3.02 -42.19
C SER A 14 -24.16 -2.03 -41.34
N SER A 15 -24.68 -0.81 -41.26
CA SER A 15 -24.37 0.10 -40.18
C SER A 15 -24.98 -0.55 -38.95
N MET A 16 -24.21 -1.43 -38.31
CA MET A 16 -24.37 -1.64 -36.88
C MET A 16 -24.09 -0.28 -36.24
N ALA A 17 -25.11 0.57 -36.17
CA ALA A 17 -25.17 1.63 -35.21
C ALA A 17 -25.17 0.92 -33.85
N PHE A 18 -23.98 0.69 -33.28
CA PHE A 18 -23.85 0.60 -31.85
C PHE A 18 -24.49 1.89 -31.32
N ALA A 19 -25.69 1.80 -30.78
CA ALA A 19 -26.26 2.91 -30.03
C ALA A 19 -25.25 3.19 -28.92
N ALA A 20 -24.52 4.29 -29.02
CA ALA A 20 -23.57 4.68 -27.99
C ALA A 20 -24.37 4.81 -26.69
N VAL A 21 -23.98 4.05 -25.66
CA VAL A 21 -24.53 4.18 -24.31
C VAL A 21 -24.52 5.66 -23.94
N SER A 22 -25.63 6.17 -23.41
CA SER A 22 -25.70 7.57 -23.02
C SER A 22 -24.56 7.86 -22.03
N PRO A 23 -23.84 9.00 -22.14
CA PRO A 23 -22.82 9.36 -21.16
C PRO A 23 -23.34 9.31 -19.71
N TRP A 24 -24.64 9.55 -19.52
CA TRP A 24 -25.30 9.47 -18.22
C TRP A 24 -25.53 8.04 -17.73
N GLU A 25 -25.92 7.12 -18.61
CA GLU A 25 -26.05 5.69 -18.26
C GLU A 25 -24.68 5.09 -17.92
N ALA A 26 -23.65 5.42 -18.71
CA ALA A 26 -22.28 5.01 -18.41
C ALA A 26 -21.75 5.63 -17.11
N ALA A 27 -22.13 6.87 -16.79
CA ALA A 27 -21.77 7.50 -15.53
C ALA A 27 -22.46 6.82 -14.34
N GLU A 28 -23.73 6.44 -14.46
CA GLU A 28 -24.48 5.73 -13.42
C GLU A 28 -23.88 4.36 -13.11
N GLU A 29 -23.58 3.56 -14.15
CA GLU A 29 -22.94 2.24 -13.99
C GLU A 29 -21.57 2.37 -13.30
N ARG A 30 -20.73 3.31 -13.77
CA ARG A 30 -19.40 3.56 -13.18
C ARG A 30 -19.49 4.09 -11.76
N ALA A 31 -20.51 4.87 -11.42
CA ALA A 31 -20.73 5.34 -10.06
C ALA A 31 -21.05 4.17 -9.11
N MET A 32 -21.83 3.18 -9.57
CA MET A 32 -22.09 1.97 -8.79
C MET A 32 -20.82 1.14 -8.57
N GLU A 33 -19.96 1.01 -9.58
CA GLU A 33 -18.66 0.35 -9.47
C GLU A 33 -17.72 1.06 -8.50
N ALA A 34 -17.60 2.38 -8.62
CA ALA A 34 -16.80 3.21 -7.74
C ALA A 34 -17.27 3.09 -6.29
N ASN A 35 -18.59 3.12 -6.05
CA ASN A 35 -19.15 2.95 -4.72
C ASN A 35 -18.83 1.55 -4.14
N ARG A 36 -18.95 0.48 -4.94
CA ARG A 36 -18.56 -0.87 -4.50
C ARG A 36 -17.07 -0.94 -4.10
N ALA A 37 -16.20 -0.31 -4.88
CA ALA A 37 -14.77 -0.24 -4.57
C ALA A 37 -14.50 0.50 -3.25
N VAL A 38 -15.13 1.67 -3.05
CA VAL A 38 -14.98 2.44 -1.80
C VAL A 38 -15.48 1.65 -0.59
N VAL A 39 -16.65 1.01 -0.70
CA VAL A 39 -17.18 0.16 0.37
C VAL A 39 -16.24 -1.01 0.68
N TYR A 40 -15.66 -1.64 -0.34
CA TYR A 40 -14.66 -2.69 -0.15
C TYR A 40 -13.44 -2.18 0.61
N CYS A 41 -12.86 -1.05 0.21
CA CYS A 41 -11.71 -0.46 0.90
C CYS A 41 -12.02 -0.13 2.37
N LEU A 42 -13.21 0.42 2.65
CA LEU A 42 -13.64 0.69 4.02
C LEU A 42 -13.79 -0.60 4.84
N ASN A 43 -14.37 -1.66 4.27
CA ASN A 43 -14.50 -2.94 4.96
C ASN A 43 -13.14 -3.59 5.21
N TYR A 44 -12.24 -3.54 4.23
CA TYR A 44 -10.85 -3.98 4.38
C TYR A 44 -10.17 -3.26 5.54
N ALA A 45 -10.25 -1.91 5.57
CA ALA A 45 -9.56 -1.13 6.58
C ALA A 45 -10.11 -1.37 7.99
N ASN A 46 -11.44 -1.34 8.16
CA ASN A 46 -12.04 -1.64 9.46
C ASN A 46 -11.82 -3.09 9.88
N GLY A 47 -11.84 -4.03 8.94
CA GLY A 47 -11.58 -5.45 9.20
C GLY A 47 -10.18 -5.69 9.75
N TRP A 48 -9.16 -5.11 9.13
CA TRP A 48 -7.79 -5.19 9.64
C TRP A 48 -7.62 -4.54 11.00
N LEU A 49 -8.20 -3.35 11.21
CA LEU A 49 -8.13 -2.66 12.50
C LEU A 49 -8.79 -3.45 13.64
N ALA A 50 -9.80 -4.28 13.34
CA ALA A 50 -10.42 -5.17 14.33
C ALA A 50 -9.49 -6.30 14.81
N HIS A 51 -8.39 -6.55 14.09
CA HIS A 51 -7.38 -7.55 14.40
C HIS A 51 -6.07 -6.95 14.94
N ALA A 52 -6.07 -5.66 15.31
CA ALA A 52 -4.93 -5.06 15.97
C ALA A 52 -4.62 -5.80 17.29
N ASP A 53 -3.35 -6.04 17.54
CA ASP A 53 -2.88 -6.60 18.81
C ASP A 53 -3.26 -5.65 19.95
N PRO A 54 -3.97 -6.10 20.99
CA PRO A 54 -4.51 -5.20 22.02
C PRO A 54 -3.42 -4.52 22.86
N ALA A 55 -2.22 -5.07 22.93
CA ALA A 55 -1.12 -4.52 23.73
C ALA A 55 -0.32 -3.47 22.96
N SER A 56 0.04 -3.75 21.71
CA SER A 56 0.86 -2.84 20.87
C SER A 56 0.03 -1.93 19.97
N GLY A 57 -1.20 -2.31 19.64
CA GLY A 57 -2.02 -1.66 18.62
C GLY A 57 -1.56 -1.94 17.17
N LEU A 58 -0.52 -2.75 16.96
CA LEU A 58 0.00 -3.10 15.65
C LEU A 58 -0.83 -4.19 14.96
N LEU A 59 -0.73 -4.25 13.64
CA LEU A 59 -1.45 -5.26 12.84
C LEU A 59 -0.56 -6.49 12.59
N PRO A 60 -1.10 -7.71 12.74
CA PRO A 60 -0.35 -8.93 12.48
C PRO A 60 -0.11 -9.13 10.98
N ARG A 61 0.98 -9.81 10.63
CA ARG A 61 1.24 -10.25 9.25
C ARG A 61 0.15 -11.20 8.76
N ARG A 62 -0.28 -12.15 9.60
CA ARG A 62 -1.38 -13.08 9.30
C ARG A 62 -2.23 -13.33 10.54
N LEU A 63 -3.54 -13.49 10.34
CA LEU A 63 -4.51 -13.61 11.43
C LEU A 63 -4.39 -14.90 12.27
N ASN A 64 -3.81 -15.98 11.72
CA ASN A 64 -3.88 -17.32 12.33
C ASN A 64 -2.51 -17.97 12.63
N GLN A 65 -1.40 -17.34 12.28
CA GLN A 65 -0.08 -18.00 12.41
C GLN A 65 1.08 -17.03 12.62
N ASP A 66 1.11 -15.92 11.88
CA ASP A 66 2.19 -14.95 11.96
C ASP A 66 1.70 -13.74 12.77
N LEU A 67 1.58 -13.97 14.08
CA LEU A 67 1.17 -12.97 15.06
C LEU A 67 2.35 -12.08 15.45
N PHE A 68 2.90 -11.40 14.46
CA PHE A 68 3.94 -10.40 14.60
C PHE A 68 3.72 -9.30 13.57
N TRP A 69 4.28 -8.13 13.85
CA TRP A 69 4.40 -7.05 12.89
C TRP A 69 5.80 -7.08 12.24
N ASN A 70 5.88 -6.78 10.95
CA ASN A 70 7.17 -6.56 10.28
C ASN A 70 7.06 -5.49 9.18
N ALA A 71 8.20 -4.92 8.81
CA ALA A 71 8.26 -3.83 7.85
C ALA A 71 7.86 -4.26 6.42
N LYS A 72 8.43 -5.36 5.91
CA LYS A 72 8.24 -5.80 4.51
C LYS A 72 6.86 -6.33 4.15
N ASP A 73 6.03 -6.72 5.12
CA ASP A 73 4.67 -7.22 4.82
C ASP A 73 3.62 -6.29 5.47
N CYS A 74 3.70 -6.06 6.78
CA CYS A 74 2.65 -5.29 7.47
C CYS A 74 2.71 -3.79 7.10
N ALA A 75 3.92 -3.26 7.03
CA ALA A 75 4.14 -1.83 6.80
C ALA A 75 4.19 -1.49 5.30
N ALA A 76 4.77 -2.37 4.48
CA ALA A 76 4.85 -2.22 3.03
C ALA A 76 3.51 -2.55 2.34
N ASP A 77 2.89 -3.69 2.66
CA ASP A 77 1.78 -4.24 1.85
C ASP A 77 0.38 -4.02 2.45
N ASN A 78 0.27 -3.43 3.64
CA ASN A 78 -1.04 -3.20 4.30
C ASN A 78 -1.23 -1.73 4.72
N PHE A 79 -0.30 -1.18 5.51
CA PHE A 79 -0.38 0.20 5.99
C PHE A 79 -0.74 1.27 4.93
N PRO A 80 -0.13 1.32 3.72
CA PRO A 80 -0.49 2.31 2.70
C PRO A 80 -1.97 2.25 2.33
N PHE A 81 -2.55 1.06 2.21
CA PHE A 81 -3.96 0.91 1.85
C PHE A 81 -4.88 1.45 2.95
N LEU A 82 -4.52 1.26 4.22
CA LEU A 82 -5.26 1.82 5.35
C LEU A 82 -5.19 3.35 5.37
N LEU A 83 -3.98 3.90 5.22
CA LEU A 83 -3.73 5.33 5.24
C LEU A 83 -4.42 6.03 4.06
N LEU A 84 -4.25 5.53 2.83
CA LEU A 84 -4.87 6.11 1.65
C LEU A 84 -6.40 5.99 1.70
N THR A 85 -6.94 4.85 2.12
CA THR A 85 -8.40 4.70 2.34
C THR A 85 -8.91 5.75 3.31
N ALA A 86 -8.22 5.95 4.44
CA ALA A 86 -8.59 6.95 5.44
C ALA A 86 -8.61 8.38 4.87
N HIS A 87 -7.59 8.73 4.09
CA HIS A 87 -7.45 10.06 3.51
C HIS A 87 -8.42 10.34 2.37
N MET A 88 -8.58 9.39 1.44
CA MET A 88 -9.47 9.53 0.27
C MET A 88 -10.95 9.56 0.68
N THR A 89 -11.34 8.80 1.71
CA THR A 89 -12.74 8.75 2.17
C THR A 89 -13.07 9.80 3.23
N GLY A 90 -12.06 10.48 3.78
CA GLY A 90 -12.27 11.51 4.82
C GLY A 90 -12.64 10.96 6.20
N GLN A 91 -12.60 9.64 6.41
CA GLN A 91 -13.04 9.00 7.66
C GLN A 91 -12.09 9.32 8.82
N HIS A 92 -12.59 10.11 9.78
CA HIS A 92 -11.77 10.60 10.89
C HIS A 92 -11.19 9.49 11.77
N HIS A 93 -11.97 8.45 12.08
CA HIS A 93 -11.49 7.34 12.91
C HIS A 93 -10.38 6.54 12.23
N LEU A 94 -10.44 6.34 10.91
CA LEU A 94 -9.40 5.67 10.13
C LEU A 94 -8.13 6.51 10.07
N LYS A 95 -8.24 7.84 9.90
CA LYS A 95 -7.08 8.73 9.89
C LYS A 95 -6.33 8.65 11.22
N ASN A 96 -7.07 8.74 12.32
CA ASN A 96 -6.47 8.63 13.66
C ASN A 96 -5.87 7.23 13.89
N ALA A 97 -6.51 6.17 13.38
CA ALA A 97 -5.97 4.81 13.50
C ALA A 97 -4.67 4.63 12.71
N ALA A 98 -4.60 5.14 11.48
CA ALA A 98 -3.40 5.09 10.65
C ALA A 98 -2.24 5.89 11.28
N LEU A 99 -2.51 7.09 11.80
CA LEU A 99 -1.49 7.87 12.50
C LEU A 99 -0.98 7.14 13.75
N ARG A 100 -1.88 6.54 14.54
CA ARG A 100 -1.46 5.73 15.70
C ARG A 100 -0.65 4.50 15.30
N LEU A 101 -0.98 3.83 14.20
CA LEU A 101 -0.17 2.70 13.70
C LEU A 101 1.26 3.15 13.38
N LEU A 102 1.41 4.30 12.71
CA LEU A 102 2.72 4.91 12.44
C LEU A 102 3.46 5.30 13.73
N GLU A 103 2.76 5.86 14.71
CA GLU A 103 3.36 6.20 16.01
C GLU A 103 3.81 4.95 16.79
N GLN A 104 2.99 3.90 16.80
CA GLN A 104 3.30 2.65 17.51
C GLN A 104 4.44 1.90 16.83
N GLU A 105 4.49 1.83 15.49
CA GLU A 105 5.62 1.17 14.82
C GLU A 105 6.93 1.90 15.12
N ARG A 106 6.93 3.23 15.10
CA ARG A 106 8.12 4.03 15.47
C ARG A 106 8.54 3.76 16.91
N ALA A 107 7.58 3.66 17.83
CA ALA A 107 7.87 3.48 19.25
C ALA A 107 8.38 2.07 19.58
N LEU A 108 7.85 1.05 18.92
CA LEU A 108 8.04 -0.35 19.32
C LEU A 108 8.99 -1.12 18.39
N CYS A 109 9.07 -0.75 17.12
CA CYS A 109 9.69 -1.59 16.10
C CYS A 109 11.08 -1.12 15.67
N MET A 110 11.51 0.09 16.03
CA MET A 110 12.86 0.59 15.73
C MET A 110 13.92 -0.20 16.49
N ARG A 111 14.78 -0.92 15.76
CA ARG A 111 15.78 -1.83 16.32
C ARG A 111 17.20 -1.29 16.20
N VAL A 112 17.53 -0.66 15.07
CA VAL A 112 18.85 -0.10 14.77
C VAL A 112 18.66 1.32 14.24
N ASP A 113 18.97 2.32 15.05
CA ASP A 113 18.54 3.71 14.81
C ASP A 113 17.06 3.75 14.43
N SER A 114 16.69 4.27 13.25
CA SER A 114 15.30 4.29 12.78
C SER A 114 14.85 3.02 12.06
N LEU A 115 15.73 2.05 11.83
CA LEU A 115 15.40 0.85 11.04
C LEU A 115 14.52 -0.12 11.82
N PRO A 116 13.34 -0.50 11.27
CA PRO A 116 12.43 -1.41 11.94
C PRO A 116 12.86 -2.89 11.83
N ASP A 117 12.60 -3.67 12.88
CA ASP A 117 12.71 -5.13 12.87
C ASP A 117 11.35 -5.78 13.20
N THR A 118 11.27 -7.10 13.14
CA THR A 118 10.08 -7.88 13.42
C THR A 118 9.72 -7.82 14.90
N TYR A 119 8.53 -7.30 15.19
CA TYR A 119 7.99 -7.17 16.54
C TYR A 119 6.96 -8.28 16.80
N HIS A 120 7.29 -9.19 17.71
CA HIS A 120 6.45 -10.34 18.04
C HIS A 120 5.46 -10.00 19.16
N PHE A 121 4.18 -10.31 18.94
CA PHE A 121 3.10 -9.94 19.87
C PHE A 121 3.04 -10.84 21.11
N ASP A 122 3.50 -12.09 21.01
CA ASP A 122 3.53 -13.03 22.14
C ASP A 122 4.41 -12.56 23.30
N ARG A 123 5.55 -11.96 22.96
CA ARG A 123 6.56 -11.46 23.88
C ARG A 123 6.57 -9.94 24.03
N GLN A 124 5.80 -9.24 23.20
CA GLN A 124 5.80 -7.77 23.11
C GLN A 124 7.22 -7.21 22.92
N GLY A 125 7.89 -7.69 21.88
CA GLY A 125 9.27 -7.32 21.59
C GLY A 125 9.89 -8.07 20.42
N PHE A 126 11.18 -7.83 20.20
CA PHE A 126 11.96 -8.48 19.15
C PHE A 126 12.28 -9.95 19.46
N ALA A 127 12.70 -10.69 18.44
CA ALA A 127 13.35 -11.97 18.64
C ALA A 127 14.66 -11.81 19.45
N ASP A 128 15.02 -12.85 20.21
CA ASP A 128 16.27 -12.86 20.97
C ASP A 128 17.49 -12.88 20.04
N GLY A 129 18.56 -12.23 20.48
CA GLY A 129 19.82 -12.16 19.74
C GLY A 129 20.03 -10.85 18.98
N PRO A 130 21.17 -10.75 18.25
CA PRO A 130 21.49 -9.57 17.46
C PRO A 130 20.54 -9.43 16.26
N PRO A 131 20.25 -8.19 15.80
CA PRO A 131 19.44 -7.96 14.61
C PRO A 131 20.10 -8.59 13.39
N LYS A 132 19.29 -9.20 12.53
CA LYS A 132 19.75 -9.71 11.23
C LYS A 132 19.73 -8.55 10.23
N MET A 133 20.87 -7.89 10.09
CA MET A 133 20.93 -6.62 9.37
C MET A 133 20.43 -6.70 7.91
N ASP A 134 20.67 -7.80 7.19
CA ASP A 134 20.12 -7.99 5.84
C ASP A 134 18.59 -7.97 5.81
N GLU A 135 17.94 -8.59 6.80
CA GLU A 135 16.47 -8.62 6.91
C GLU A 135 15.91 -7.25 7.35
N VAL A 136 16.62 -6.55 8.25
CA VAL A 136 16.27 -5.20 8.73
C VAL A 136 16.36 -4.17 7.59
N VAL A 137 17.48 -4.15 6.87
CA VAL A 137 17.71 -3.24 5.73
C VAL A 137 16.70 -3.52 4.62
N PHE A 138 16.48 -4.79 4.27
CA PHE A 138 15.48 -5.16 3.27
C PHE A 138 14.07 -4.73 3.69
N GLY A 139 13.68 -4.98 4.96
CA GLY A 139 12.38 -4.58 5.47
C GLY A 139 12.17 -3.07 5.45
N ALA A 140 13.17 -2.30 5.86
CA ALA A 140 13.13 -0.84 5.80
C ALA A 140 13.01 -0.31 4.37
N ALA A 141 13.74 -0.92 3.42
CA ALA A 141 13.69 -0.54 2.01
C ALA A 141 12.31 -0.82 1.39
N GLU A 142 11.72 -2.00 1.65
CA GLU A 142 10.36 -2.32 1.21
C GLU A 142 9.34 -1.37 1.84
N TYR A 143 9.48 -1.05 3.13
CA TYR A 143 8.57 -0.11 3.78
C TYR A 143 8.67 1.30 3.21
N ALA A 144 9.88 1.79 2.93
CA ALA A 144 10.08 3.08 2.27
C ALA A 144 9.47 3.09 0.85
N LYS A 145 9.75 2.05 0.05
CA LYS A 145 9.40 1.96 -1.37
C LYS A 145 7.91 1.67 -1.59
N ASP A 146 7.37 0.60 -1.00
CA ASP A 146 5.99 0.16 -1.24
C ASP A 146 5.01 0.71 -0.20
N GLY A 147 5.48 0.96 1.02
CA GLY A 147 4.62 1.48 2.10
C GLY A 147 4.47 2.99 2.12
N LEU A 148 5.58 3.73 2.20
CA LEU A 148 5.54 5.18 2.46
C LEU A 148 5.57 6.01 1.18
N MET A 149 6.26 5.58 0.11
CA MET A 149 6.29 6.31 -1.16
C MET A 149 4.88 6.61 -1.70
N PRO A 150 3.93 5.65 -1.76
CA PRO A 150 2.60 5.94 -2.28
C PRO A 150 1.85 6.97 -1.41
N ALA A 151 2.08 6.96 -0.09
CA ALA A 151 1.51 7.95 0.82
C ALA A 151 2.07 9.34 0.54
N VAL A 152 3.39 9.46 0.34
CA VAL A 152 4.05 10.73 0.00
C VAL A 152 3.53 11.27 -1.34
N GLU A 153 3.44 10.43 -2.36
CA GLU A 153 3.02 10.86 -3.70
C GLU A 153 1.57 11.35 -3.72
N TRP A 154 0.66 10.67 -3.01
CA TRP A 154 -0.76 11.03 -3.00
C TRP A 154 -1.12 12.13 -2.00
N LEU A 155 -0.49 12.14 -0.82
CA LEU A 155 -0.88 13.03 0.29
C LEU A 155 0.08 14.20 0.46
N GLY A 156 1.25 14.17 -0.17
CA GLY A 156 2.30 15.17 0.00
C GLY A 156 3.08 15.01 1.31
N PRO A 157 3.77 16.07 1.76
CA PRO A 157 4.52 16.06 3.01
C PRO A 157 3.65 15.77 4.24
N GLY A 158 4.19 14.99 5.17
CA GLY A 158 3.54 14.57 6.40
C GLY A 158 4.44 13.62 7.21
N PRO A 159 3.96 13.07 8.34
CA PRO A 159 4.78 12.21 9.20
C PRO A 159 5.29 10.94 8.50
N TRP A 160 4.60 10.48 7.45
CA TRP A 160 5.06 9.38 6.59
C TRP A 160 6.28 9.76 5.75
N LEU A 161 6.39 11.02 5.29
CA LEU A 161 7.59 11.51 4.60
C LEU A 161 8.77 11.56 5.56
N ASP A 162 8.57 12.13 6.74
CA ASP A 162 9.61 12.21 7.77
C ASP A 162 10.11 10.81 8.13
N ARG A 163 9.18 9.86 8.33
CA ARG A 163 9.51 8.46 8.58
C ARG A 163 10.31 7.83 7.44
N MET A 164 9.92 8.08 6.20
CA MET A 164 10.60 7.54 5.02
C MET A 164 12.02 8.06 4.91
N VAL A 165 12.24 9.37 5.10
CA VAL A 165 13.56 9.99 5.02
C VAL A 165 14.49 9.43 6.10
N GLU A 166 14.03 9.36 7.35
CA GLU A 166 14.80 8.77 8.44
C GLU A 166 15.27 7.34 8.12
N MET A 167 14.35 6.49 7.62
CA MET A 167 14.71 5.12 7.26
C MET A 167 15.71 5.08 6.11
N VAL A 168 15.53 5.90 5.07
CA VAL A 168 16.44 5.93 3.92
C VAL A 168 17.84 6.38 4.35
N ASP A 169 17.95 7.40 5.19
CA ASP A 169 19.23 7.87 5.71
C ASP A 169 19.94 6.78 6.52
N ASP A 170 19.21 6.08 7.41
CA ASP A 170 19.80 5.02 8.23
C ASP A 170 20.10 3.74 7.42
N ILE A 171 19.38 3.46 6.33
CA ILE A 171 19.72 2.36 5.41
C ILE A 171 21.12 2.59 4.84
N TRP A 172 21.43 3.81 4.41
CA TRP A 172 22.76 4.15 3.89
C TRP A 172 23.82 4.24 4.99
N LYS A 173 23.46 4.72 6.18
CA LYS A 173 24.35 4.74 7.36
C LYS A 173 24.83 3.35 7.75
N HIS A 174 23.95 2.35 7.63
CA HIS A 174 24.22 0.94 7.97
C HIS A 174 24.54 0.09 6.75
N ALA A 175 24.99 0.69 5.64
CA ALA A 175 25.35 -0.04 4.44
C ALA A 175 26.43 -1.10 4.72
N LEU A 176 26.13 -2.36 4.37
CA LEU A 176 26.91 -3.54 4.79
C LEU A 176 27.93 -4.01 3.76
N VAL A 177 27.85 -3.51 2.52
CA VAL A 177 28.63 -4.04 1.39
C VAL A 177 29.63 -3.02 0.90
N ASP A 178 30.91 -3.22 1.22
CA ASP A 178 31.99 -2.39 0.72
C ASP A 178 32.18 -2.59 -0.79
N THR A 179 32.19 -1.49 -1.55
CA THR A 179 32.50 -1.49 -2.98
C THR A 179 33.53 -0.41 -3.33
N PRO A 180 34.19 -0.48 -4.51
CA PRO A 180 35.09 0.59 -4.97
C PRO A 180 34.44 1.97 -5.11
N HIS A 181 33.10 2.06 -5.10
CA HIS A 181 32.34 3.30 -5.26
C HIS A 181 31.67 3.78 -3.96
N GLY A 182 31.99 3.15 -2.83
CA GLY A 182 31.37 3.41 -1.53
C GLY A 182 30.53 2.22 -1.04
N PRO A 183 30.09 2.26 0.22
CA PRO A 183 29.30 1.17 0.80
C PRO A 183 27.89 1.14 0.20
N LEU A 184 27.38 -0.06 -0.09
CA LEU A 184 26.02 -0.30 -0.56
C LEU A 184 25.18 -1.02 0.53
N PRO A 185 23.87 -0.76 0.61
CA PRO A 185 23.01 -1.40 1.61
C PRO A 185 22.86 -2.92 1.44
N SER A 186 22.91 -3.42 0.21
CA SER A 186 22.67 -4.82 -0.13
C SER A 186 23.56 -5.26 -1.29
N PRO A 187 23.99 -6.53 -1.34
CA PRO A 187 24.73 -7.07 -2.48
C PRO A 187 23.82 -7.43 -3.66
N VAL A 188 22.49 -7.42 -3.46
CA VAL A 188 21.47 -7.73 -4.45
C VAL A 188 20.62 -6.48 -4.68
N LEU A 189 20.46 -6.10 -5.95
CA LEU A 189 19.55 -5.06 -6.44
C LEU A 189 18.17 -5.66 -6.74
#